data_AF-A0A4V3DDI0-F1
#
_entry.id   AF-A0A4V3DDI0-F1
#
_cell.length_a   1.000
_cell.length_b   1.000
_cell.length_c   1.000
_cell.angle_alpha   90.00
_cell.angle_beta   90.00
_cell.angle_gamma   90.00
#
_symmetry.space_group_name_H-M   'P 1'
#
loop_
_entity.id
_entity.type
_entity.pdbx_description
1 polymer ?
#
loop_
_entity_poly.entity_id
_entity_poly.type
_entity_poly.pdbx_seq_one_letter_code
_entity_poly.pdbx_strand_id
1 'polypeptide(L)'
;MKTLLIALFVLMVSGGVWGQVDSLLVESEQKIIKTDKNIDNLKEEIALLNQEVSNGRQNDSEQIRSLQVRMSKMEDLQNEIERRELEVYTYNYQAAVLQLIKLNSLLNNLDLYEKTKSFYEDINKIGNPLNDPKYESWKQRFNEYISAKKNQHPTLNVLQNFIHKDSSTIGMLINNIPYMNVLSEGISLFTQNYKKDKRIYKESSEILMLNVKLSSFNKEIEMINNSEALKVAIENYTGIYNAVLDENIERLGESKGRFTKPLYSAMEESEYMNTLKLKAAQYVENKRNDNIRNWKTEINTLLNSVQKINVDFAELALKVTNDLKAYQNIINKYKQDLDFKGRFNDAERSLENIISGFEKNFPINNKIDYSLYLTP
;
A
#
# COMPACT_ATOMS: atom_id res chain seq x y z
N MET A 1 8.22 -4.71 -35.35
CA MET A 1 8.21 -3.79 -34.20
C MET A 1 7.33 -4.44 -33.16
N LYS A 2 7.90 -4.92 -32.06
CA LYS A 2 7.12 -5.53 -30.97
C LYS A 2 6.26 -4.42 -30.37
N THR A 3 4.98 -4.73 -30.20
CA THR A 3 3.94 -3.91 -29.56
C THR A 3 4.51 -3.20 -28.34
N LEU A 4 4.68 -1.87 -28.45
CA LEU A 4 4.82 -1.02 -27.28
C LEU A 4 3.44 -1.01 -26.62
N LEU A 5 3.22 -2.04 -25.78
CA LEU A 5 2.07 -2.13 -24.90
C LEU A 5 2.03 -0.87 -24.06
N ILE A 6 0.81 -0.40 -23.77
CA ILE A 6 0.52 0.67 -22.81
C ILE A 6 1.37 0.44 -21.57
N ALA A 7 2.44 1.23 -21.42
CA ALA A 7 3.42 1.08 -20.36
C ALA A 7 2.92 1.75 -19.08
N LEU A 8 1.72 1.36 -18.65
CA LEU A 8 1.24 1.64 -17.31
C LEU A 8 1.14 0.33 -16.58
N PHE A 9 1.91 0.27 -15.50
CA PHE A 9 1.85 -0.75 -14.47
C PHE A 9 0.42 -0.81 -13.92
N VAL A 10 -0.42 -1.64 -14.55
CA VAL A 10 -1.69 -2.04 -13.98
C VAL A 10 -1.33 -3.11 -12.96
N LEU A 11 -1.41 -2.76 -11.68
CA LEU A 11 -1.81 -3.77 -10.71
C LEU A 11 -3.13 -4.32 -11.28
N MET A 12 -3.14 -5.54 -11.83
CA MET A 12 -4.37 -6.24 -12.21
C MET A 12 -5.12 -6.59 -10.92
N VAL A 13 -5.65 -5.56 -10.28
CA VAL A 13 -6.53 -5.60 -9.12
C VAL A 13 -7.91 -5.89 -9.69
N SER A 14 -8.16 -7.16 -10.02
CA SER A 14 -9.47 -7.60 -10.48
C SER A 14 -10.48 -7.45 -9.35
N GLY A 15 -11.12 -6.29 -9.24
CA GLY A 15 -12.16 -6.02 -8.24
C GLY A 15 -12.54 -4.55 -8.09
N GLY A 16 -13.84 -4.26 -8.27
CA GLY A 16 -14.60 -3.10 -7.77
C GLY A 16 -14.09 -1.69 -8.08
N VAL A 17 -12.96 -1.30 -7.50
CA VAL A 17 -12.48 0.09 -7.44
C VAL A 17 -11.82 0.54 -8.75
N TRP A 18 -11.19 -0.37 -9.48
CA TRP A 18 -10.36 -0.06 -10.66
C TRP A 18 -11.06 -0.23 -12.02
N GLY A 19 -12.31 -0.70 -12.05
CA GLY A 19 -12.98 -1.14 -13.28
C GLY A 19 -13.11 -0.09 -14.40
N GLN A 20 -13.13 1.21 -14.08
CA GLN A 20 -13.14 2.29 -15.09
C GLN A 20 -11.76 2.59 -15.68
N VAL A 21 -10.68 2.35 -14.94
CA VAL A 21 -9.31 2.44 -15.45
C VAL A 21 -9.06 1.22 -16.34
N ASP A 22 -9.47 0.03 -15.89
CA ASP A 22 -9.34 -1.21 -16.65
C ASP A 22 -10.12 -1.14 -17.98
N SER A 23 -11.35 -0.61 -17.96
CA SER A 23 -12.15 -0.49 -19.19
C SER A 23 -11.56 0.52 -20.18
N LEU A 24 -11.01 1.65 -19.69
CA LEU A 24 -10.28 2.60 -20.54
C LEU A 24 -9.08 1.93 -21.20
N LEU A 25 -8.32 1.15 -20.45
CA LEU A 25 -7.13 0.48 -20.96
C LEU A 25 -7.47 -0.55 -22.02
N VAL A 26 -8.49 -1.38 -21.78
CA VAL A 26 -8.99 -2.35 -22.78
C VAL A 26 -9.50 -1.63 -24.04
N GLU A 27 -10.26 -0.54 -23.90
CA GLU A 27 -10.74 0.24 -25.05
C GLU A 27 -9.57 0.85 -25.83
N SER A 28 -8.58 1.39 -25.13
CA SER A 28 -7.40 1.99 -25.75
C SER A 28 -6.52 0.97 -26.47
N GLU A 29 -6.36 -0.23 -25.89
CA GLU A 29 -5.62 -1.33 -26.51
C GLU A 29 -6.28 -1.75 -27.84
N GLN A 30 -7.61 -1.89 -27.86
CA GLN A 30 -8.34 -2.21 -29.08
C GLN A 30 -8.16 -1.14 -30.18
N LYS A 31 -8.15 0.15 -29.80
CA LYS A 31 -7.91 1.24 -30.75
C LYS A 31 -6.48 1.22 -31.29
N ILE A 32 -5.49 1.01 -30.42
CA ILE A 32 -4.08 0.90 -30.83
C ILE A 32 -3.87 -0.30 -31.75
N ILE A 33 -4.44 -1.47 -31.44
CA ILE A 33 -4.38 -2.66 -32.30
C ILE A 33 -4.98 -2.38 -33.68
N LYS A 34 -6.09 -1.63 -33.75
CA LYS A 34 -6.70 -1.25 -35.03
C LYS A 34 -5.77 -0.33 -35.83
N THR A 35 -5.15 0.65 -35.18
CA THR A 35 -4.17 1.54 -35.82
C THR A 35 -2.92 0.76 -36.28
N ASP A 36 -2.44 -0.20 -35.49
CA ASP A 36 -1.33 -1.09 -35.85
C ASP A 36 -1.63 -1.90 -37.12
N LYS A 37 -2.83 -2.46 -37.24
CA LYS A 37 -3.27 -3.16 -38.45
C LYS A 37 -3.28 -2.25 -39.69
N ASN A 38 -3.73 -1.00 -39.55
CA ASN A 38 -3.71 -0.04 -40.66
C ASN A 38 -2.28 0.29 -41.11
N ILE A 39 -1.36 0.49 -40.15
CA ILE A 39 0.05 0.71 -40.41
C ILE A 39 0.66 -0.47 -41.17
N ASP A 40 0.35 -1.71 -40.76
CA ASP A 40 0.88 -2.90 -41.40
C ASP A 40 0.33 -3.07 -42.83
N ASN A 41 -0.96 -2.81 -43.05
CA ASN A 41 -1.54 -2.78 -44.41
C ASN A 41 -0.85 -1.75 -45.31
N LEU A 42 -0.61 -0.52 -44.82
CA LEU A 42 0.08 0.52 -45.58
C LEU A 42 1.52 0.12 -45.94
N LYS A 43 2.24 -0.54 -45.01
CA LYS A 43 3.58 -1.07 -45.29
C LYS A 43 3.55 -2.14 -46.37
N GLU A 44 2.57 -3.04 -46.33
CA GLU A 44 2.40 -4.08 -47.37
C GLU A 44 2.11 -3.46 -48.73
N GLU A 45 1.20 -2.49 -48.81
CA GLU A 45 0.89 -1.78 -50.06
C GLU A 45 2.10 -1.02 -50.62
N ILE A 46 2.89 -0.35 -49.77
CA ILE A 46 4.14 0.31 -50.18
C ILE A 46 5.15 -0.72 -50.68
N ALA A 47 5.25 -1.89 -50.05
CA ALA A 47 6.15 -2.96 -50.47
C ALA A 47 5.77 -3.52 -51.85
N LEU A 48 4.48 -3.71 -52.12
CA LEU A 48 3.97 -4.13 -53.43
C LEU A 48 4.27 -3.07 -54.50
N LEU A 49 4.02 -1.78 -54.23
CA LEU A 49 4.37 -0.69 -55.15
C LEU A 49 5.88 -0.63 -55.43
N ASN A 50 6.72 -0.88 -54.43
CA ASN A 50 8.17 -0.94 -54.63
C ASN A 50 8.57 -2.08 -55.57
N GLN A 51 7.91 -3.24 -55.49
CA GLN A 51 8.14 -4.35 -56.41
C GLN A 51 7.69 -4.01 -57.84
N GLU A 52 6.52 -3.38 -58.00
CA GLU A 52 6.00 -2.97 -59.30
C GLU A 52 6.92 -1.98 -60.02
N VAL A 53 7.42 -0.97 -59.31
CA VAL A 53 8.38 0.02 -59.84
C VAL A 53 9.72 -0.65 -60.19
N SER A 54 10.21 -1.56 -59.34
CA SER A 54 11.51 -2.22 -59.55
C SER A 54 11.50 -3.22 -60.71
N ASN A 55 10.33 -3.77 -61.06
CA ASN A 55 10.18 -4.75 -62.14
C ASN A 55 10.27 -4.14 -63.56
N GLY A 56 10.44 -2.81 -63.69
CA GLY A 56 10.90 -2.15 -64.92
C GLY A 56 9.95 -2.25 -66.13
N ARG A 57 8.69 -2.66 -65.94
CA ARG A 57 7.70 -2.84 -67.00
C ARG A 57 6.89 -1.57 -67.34
N GLN A 58 7.16 -0.47 -66.65
CA GLN A 58 6.41 0.78 -66.75
C GLN A 58 7.12 1.80 -67.63
N ASN A 59 6.36 2.52 -68.46
CA ASN A 59 6.88 3.70 -69.16
C ASN A 59 7.11 4.86 -68.16
N ASP A 60 7.86 5.90 -68.56
CA ASP A 60 8.23 7.02 -67.68
C ASP A 60 7.02 7.70 -67.00
N SER A 61 5.88 7.79 -67.69
CA SER A 61 4.64 8.37 -67.16
C SER A 61 4.01 7.49 -66.07
N GLU A 62 3.97 6.18 -66.29
CA GLU A 62 3.51 5.18 -65.32
C GLU A 62 4.42 5.11 -64.09
N GLN A 63 5.74 5.22 -64.28
CA GLN A 63 6.70 5.30 -63.18
C GLN A 63 6.48 6.54 -62.32
N ILE A 64 6.31 7.72 -62.95
CA ILE A 64 6.02 8.97 -62.21
C ILE A 64 4.71 8.85 -61.43
N ARG A 65 3.65 8.30 -62.03
CA ARG A 65 2.37 8.10 -61.34
C ARG A 65 2.49 7.11 -60.17
N SER A 66 3.23 6.02 -60.35
CA SER A 66 3.49 5.04 -59.29
C SER A 66 4.28 5.65 -58.12
N LEU A 67 5.28 6.48 -58.43
CA LEU A 67 6.03 7.23 -57.42
C LEU A 67 5.15 8.23 -56.67
N GLN A 68 4.21 8.92 -57.34
CA GLN A 68 3.24 9.80 -56.68
C GLN A 68 2.32 9.03 -55.72
N VAL A 69 1.79 7.88 -56.15
CA VAL A 69 0.96 7.01 -55.29
C VAL A 69 1.77 6.51 -54.09
N ARG A 70 3.03 6.14 -54.30
CA ARG A 70 3.93 5.73 -53.22
C ARG A 70 4.17 6.87 -52.22
N MET A 71 4.47 8.08 -52.68
CA MET A 71 4.67 9.23 -51.80
C MET A 71 3.43 9.50 -50.96
N SER A 72 2.24 9.50 -51.58
CA SER A 72 0.97 9.65 -50.85
C SER A 72 0.79 8.57 -49.79
N LYS A 73 1.06 7.29 -50.09
CA LYS A 73 0.96 6.21 -49.09
C LYS A 73 2.01 6.31 -47.99
N MET A 74 3.19 6.83 -48.30
CA MET A 74 4.24 7.09 -47.30
C MET A 74 3.84 8.24 -46.36
N GLU A 75 3.19 9.28 -46.88
CA GLU A 75 2.59 10.34 -46.08
C GLU A 75 1.47 9.79 -45.18
N ASP A 76 0.57 8.96 -45.73
CA ASP A 76 -0.47 8.29 -44.95
C ASP A 76 0.13 7.41 -43.84
N LEU A 77 1.17 6.62 -44.15
CA LEU A 77 1.87 5.80 -43.18
C LEU A 77 2.50 6.65 -42.07
N GLN A 78 3.15 7.75 -42.42
CA GLN A 78 3.77 8.66 -41.44
C GLN A 78 2.69 9.28 -40.54
N ASN A 79 1.59 9.76 -41.12
CA ASN A 79 0.46 10.32 -40.39
C ASN A 79 -0.15 9.28 -39.42
N GLU A 80 -0.28 8.03 -39.84
CA GLU A 80 -0.78 6.94 -39.00
C GLU A 80 0.17 6.56 -37.86
N ILE A 81 1.48 6.57 -38.10
CA ILE A 81 2.50 6.36 -37.06
C ILE A 81 2.44 7.48 -36.02
N GLU A 82 2.35 8.74 -36.46
CA GLU A 82 2.23 9.88 -35.56
C GLU A 82 0.92 9.88 -34.77
N ARG A 83 -0.19 9.53 -35.43
CA ARG A 83 -1.50 9.36 -34.78
C ARG A 83 -1.44 8.29 -33.69
N ARG A 84 -0.87 7.13 -34.00
CA ARG A 84 -0.68 6.03 -33.04
C ARG A 84 0.13 6.50 -31.83
N GLU A 85 1.23 7.20 -32.08
CA GLU A 85 2.09 7.68 -31.00
C GLU A 85 1.34 8.63 -30.08
N LEU A 86 0.65 9.63 -30.65
CA LEU A 86 -0.18 10.54 -29.88
C LEU A 86 -1.29 9.82 -29.10
N GLU A 87 -1.95 8.83 -29.71
CA GLU A 87 -2.95 7.99 -29.06
C GLU A 87 -2.38 7.28 -27.83
N VAL A 88 -1.20 6.65 -27.95
CA VAL A 88 -0.54 5.96 -26.84
C VAL A 88 -0.27 6.91 -25.67
N TYR A 89 0.36 8.06 -25.93
CA TYR A 89 0.65 9.03 -24.86
C TYR A 89 -0.63 9.61 -24.24
N THR A 90 -1.66 9.83 -25.05
CA THR A 90 -2.96 10.31 -24.58
C THR A 90 -3.62 9.31 -23.64
N TYR A 91 -3.76 8.05 -24.07
CA TYR A 91 -4.40 7.02 -23.26
C TYR A 91 -3.61 6.71 -21.99
N ASN A 92 -2.27 6.69 -22.08
CA ASN A 92 -1.43 6.52 -20.90
C ASN A 92 -1.65 7.65 -19.91
N TYR A 93 -1.61 8.91 -20.35
CA TYR A 93 -1.77 10.04 -19.45
C TYR A 93 -3.18 10.10 -18.84
N GLN A 94 -4.22 9.80 -19.62
CA GLN A 94 -5.58 9.63 -19.10
C GLN A 94 -5.64 8.57 -17.99
N ALA A 95 -5.06 7.40 -18.22
CA ALA A 95 -5.04 6.33 -17.22
C ALA A 95 -4.27 6.74 -15.95
N ALA A 96 -3.12 7.41 -16.09
CA ALA A 96 -2.35 7.90 -14.95
C ALA A 96 -3.14 8.90 -14.08
N VAL A 97 -3.84 9.85 -14.71
CA VAL A 97 -4.69 10.83 -13.99
C VAL A 97 -5.86 10.14 -13.28
N LEU A 98 -6.48 9.15 -13.93
CA LEU A 98 -7.56 8.37 -13.31
C LEU A 98 -7.04 7.48 -12.18
N GLN A 99 -5.80 7.03 -12.23
CA GLN A 99 -5.19 6.30 -11.13
C GLN A 99 -4.99 7.20 -9.92
N LEU A 100 -4.52 8.44 -10.13
CA LEU A 100 -4.36 9.41 -9.04
C LEU A 100 -5.68 9.68 -8.31
N ILE A 101 -6.81 9.82 -9.01
CA ILE A 101 -8.11 10.04 -8.35
C ILE A 101 -8.59 8.78 -7.61
N LYS A 102 -8.33 7.58 -8.14
CA LYS A 102 -8.65 6.33 -7.45
C LYS A 102 -7.79 6.15 -6.20
N LEU A 103 -6.49 6.43 -6.28
CA LEU A 103 -5.59 6.45 -5.12
C LEU A 103 -6.05 7.48 -4.07
N ASN A 104 -6.51 8.66 -4.48
CA ASN A 104 -7.08 9.64 -3.55
C ASN A 104 -8.29 9.06 -2.81
N SER A 105 -9.22 8.47 -3.56
CA SER A 105 -10.43 7.86 -3.00
C SER A 105 -10.07 6.73 -2.04
N LEU A 106 -9.06 5.92 -2.37
CA LEU A 106 -8.53 4.89 -1.50
C LEU A 106 -7.92 5.52 -0.25
N LEU A 107 -6.93 6.40 -0.34
CA LEU A 107 -6.32 7.04 0.83
C LEU A 107 -7.33 7.71 1.78
N ASN A 108 -8.42 8.28 1.25
CA ASN A 108 -9.47 8.91 2.06
C ASN A 108 -10.52 7.91 2.62
N ASN A 109 -10.85 6.84 1.89
CA ASN A 109 -11.83 5.82 2.34
C ASN A 109 -11.18 4.71 3.17
N LEU A 110 -9.87 4.58 3.06
CA LEU A 110 -9.04 3.81 3.95
C LEU A 110 -8.87 4.60 5.25
N ASP A 111 -9.87 4.53 6.12
CA ASP A 111 -9.76 4.74 7.57
C ASP A 111 -8.77 3.72 8.24
N LEU A 112 -7.88 3.14 7.44
CA LEU A 112 -6.92 2.12 7.80
C LEU A 112 -5.89 2.64 8.76
N TYR A 113 -5.47 3.90 8.66
CA TYR A 113 -4.49 4.44 9.60
C TYR A 113 -5.05 4.45 11.01
N GLU A 114 -6.20 5.08 11.22
CA GLU A 114 -6.84 5.14 12.55
C GLU A 114 -7.29 3.75 13.01
N LYS A 115 -7.79 2.90 12.12
CA LYS A 115 -8.12 1.50 12.46
C LYS A 115 -6.89 0.68 12.85
N THR A 116 -5.79 0.81 12.11
CA THR A 116 -4.54 0.08 12.39
C THR A 116 -3.92 0.59 13.69
N LYS A 117 -3.97 1.91 13.95
CA LYS A 117 -3.58 2.51 15.23
C LYS A 117 -4.44 2.00 16.38
N SER A 118 -5.77 2.02 16.23
CA SER A 118 -6.70 1.46 17.23
C SER A 118 -6.41 -0.02 17.49
N PHE A 119 -6.15 -0.80 16.44
CA PHE A 119 -5.74 -2.19 16.58
C PHE A 119 -4.43 -2.33 17.35
N TYR A 120 -3.43 -1.49 17.09
CA TYR A 120 -2.18 -1.49 17.84
C TYR A 120 -2.37 -1.12 19.31
N GLU A 121 -3.25 -0.16 19.60
CA GLU A 121 -3.63 0.17 20.98
C GLU A 121 -4.29 -1.03 21.66
N ASP A 122 -5.19 -1.73 20.97
CA ASP A 122 -5.89 -2.90 21.51
C ASP A 122 -4.94 -4.08 21.74
N ILE A 123 -4.02 -4.36 20.82
CA ILE A 123 -3.07 -5.46 20.99
C ILE A 123 -2.03 -5.17 22.09
N ASN A 124 -1.61 -3.90 22.24
CA ASN A 124 -0.73 -3.49 23.32
C ASN A 124 -1.41 -3.59 24.70
N LYS A 125 -2.74 -3.35 24.79
CA LYS A 125 -3.50 -3.56 26.03
C LYS A 125 -3.46 -5.02 26.49
N ILE A 126 -3.44 -5.98 25.56
CA ILE A 126 -3.38 -7.42 25.90
C ILE A 126 -2.06 -7.77 26.58
N GLY A 127 -0.98 -7.13 26.13
CA GLY A 127 0.38 -7.29 26.66
C GLY A 127 0.62 -6.67 28.04
N ASN A 128 -0.35 -5.91 28.58
CA ASN A 128 -0.22 -5.24 29.87
C ASN A 128 -0.76 -6.14 31.00
N PRO A 129 0.08 -6.55 31.97
CA PRO A 129 -0.36 -7.38 33.10
C PRO A 129 -1.42 -6.71 33.98
N LEU A 130 -1.45 -5.37 34.04
CA LEU A 130 -2.36 -4.62 34.92
C LEU A 130 -3.81 -4.67 34.46
N ASN A 131 -4.04 -5.06 33.20
CA ASN A 131 -5.37 -5.31 32.68
C ASN A 131 -5.93 -6.67 33.13
N ASP A 132 -5.17 -7.47 33.91
CA ASP A 132 -5.64 -8.69 34.57
C ASP A 132 -6.13 -8.39 36.00
N PRO A 133 -7.42 -8.65 36.31
CA PRO A 133 -7.95 -8.49 37.67
C PRO A 133 -7.21 -9.32 38.74
N LYS A 134 -6.70 -10.51 38.38
CA LYS A 134 -5.91 -11.35 39.30
C LYS A 134 -4.59 -10.66 39.65
N TYR A 135 -3.95 -10.05 38.66
CA TYR A 135 -2.68 -9.36 38.83
C TYR A 135 -2.81 -8.17 39.76
N GLU A 136 -3.85 -7.35 39.60
CA GLU A 136 -4.03 -6.14 40.41
C GLU A 136 -4.22 -6.47 41.90
N SER A 137 -5.04 -7.49 42.21
CA SER A 137 -5.26 -7.93 43.59
C SER A 137 -4.00 -8.49 44.26
N TRP A 138 -3.17 -9.20 43.50
CA TRP A 138 -1.91 -9.77 43.98
C TRP A 138 -0.84 -8.68 44.14
N LYS A 139 -0.76 -7.75 43.18
CA LYS A 139 0.18 -6.63 43.15
C LYS A 139 0.07 -5.76 44.38
N GLN A 140 -1.14 -5.48 44.87
CA GLN A 140 -1.32 -4.71 46.10
C GLN A 140 -0.60 -5.36 47.29
N ARG A 141 -0.80 -6.67 47.51
CA ARG A 141 -0.14 -7.42 48.60
C ARG A 141 1.38 -7.48 48.41
N PHE A 142 1.82 -7.64 47.17
CA PHE A 142 3.24 -7.67 46.83
C PHE A 142 3.91 -6.31 47.09
N ASN A 143 3.25 -5.21 46.75
CA ASN A 143 3.73 -3.84 47.00
C ASN A 143 3.83 -3.52 48.50
N GLU A 144 2.85 -3.96 49.29
CA GLU A 144 2.87 -3.84 50.76
C GLU A 144 4.07 -4.60 51.34
N TYR A 145 4.32 -5.83 50.87
CA TYR A 145 5.48 -6.62 51.26
C TYR A 145 6.80 -5.92 50.92
N ILE A 146 6.96 -5.44 49.68
CA ILE A 146 8.17 -4.74 49.24
C ILE A 146 8.39 -3.49 50.10
N SER A 147 7.35 -2.69 50.33
CA SER A 147 7.45 -1.48 51.14
C SER A 147 7.91 -1.77 52.57
N ALA A 148 7.43 -2.87 53.16
CA ALA A 148 7.79 -3.31 54.51
C ALA A 148 9.20 -3.95 54.59
N LYS A 149 9.69 -4.53 53.50
CA LYS A 149 10.89 -5.40 53.48
C LYS A 149 12.05 -4.89 52.62
N LYS A 150 11.89 -3.75 51.93
CA LYS A 150 12.91 -3.16 51.02
C LYS A 150 14.29 -2.98 51.64
N ASN A 151 14.37 -2.68 52.94
CA ASN A 151 15.66 -2.50 53.63
C ASN A 151 16.32 -3.82 54.03
N GLN A 152 15.64 -4.96 53.85
CA GLN A 152 16.12 -6.29 54.25
C GLN A 152 16.75 -7.05 53.06
N HIS A 153 16.41 -6.70 51.83
CA HIS A 153 16.95 -7.33 50.62
C HIS A 153 17.22 -6.31 49.51
N PRO A 154 18.42 -6.28 48.89
CA PRO A 154 18.76 -5.40 47.78
C PRO A 154 17.78 -5.51 46.60
N THR A 155 17.36 -6.73 46.26
CA THR A 155 16.39 -7.03 45.19
C THR A 155 15.06 -6.30 45.40
N LEU A 156 14.55 -6.24 46.64
CA LEU A 156 13.30 -5.56 46.96
C LEU A 156 13.45 -4.04 46.88
N ASN A 157 14.62 -3.50 47.24
CA ASN A 157 14.92 -2.08 47.06
C ASN A 157 14.95 -1.68 45.58
N VAL A 158 15.51 -2.55 44.72
CA VAL A 158 15.49 -2.34 43.26
C VAL A 158 14.06 -2.36 42.73
N LEU A 159 13.23 -3.33 43.13
CA LEU A 159 11.82 -3.43 42.70
C LEU A 159 10.97 -2.23 43.13
N GLN A 160 11.20 -1.67 44.31
CA GLN A 160 10.49 -0.49 44.80
C GLN A 160 10.58 0.67 43.79
N ASN A 161 11.73 0.87 43.16
CA ASN A 161 11.97 1.94 42.18
C ASN A 161 11.23 1.73 40.85
N PHE A 162 10.78 0.51 40.58
CA PHE A 162 10.03 0.17 39.37
C PHE A 162 8.51 0.17 39.59
N ILE A 163 8.06 -0.21 40.78
CA ILE A 163 6.63 -0.37 41.12
C ILE A 163 5.87 0.96 41.18
N HIS A 164 6.58 2.07 41.40
CA HIS A 164 6.00 3.42 41.43
C HIS A 164 5.86 4.05 40.03
N LYS A 165 6.30 3.37 38.97
CA LYS A 165 6.12 3.84 37.60
C LYS A 165 4.70 3.53 37.11
N ASP A 166 4.19 4.36 36.21
CA ASP A 166 2.82 4.28 35.71
C ASP A 166 2.51 2.96 34.98
N SER A 167 1.22 2.76 34.68
CA SER A 167 0.70 1.56 34.04
C SER A 167 1.26 1.28 32.65
N SER A 168 1.75 2.32 31.95
CA SER A 168 2.37 2.19 30.63
C SER A 168 3.80 1.62 30.73
N THR A 169 4.50 1.94 31.82
CA THR A 169 5.89 1.51 32.03
C THR A 169 5.99 0.05 32.48
N ILE A 170 4.99 -0.47 33.20
CA ILE A 170 5.01 -1.85 33.73
C ILE A 170 4.98 -2.90 32.60
N GLY A 171 4.22 -2.66 31.52
CA GLY A 171 4.25 -3.52 30.33
C GLY A 171 5.63 -3.57 29.66
N MET A 172 6.27 -2.40 29.49
CA MET A 172 7.63 -2.30 28.94
C MET A 172 8.68 -2.97 29.84
N LEU A 173 8.49 -2.92 31.16
CA LEU A 173 9.41 -3.52 32.13
C LEU A 173 9.36 -5.06 32.09
N ILE A 174 8.20 -5.67 31.89
CA ILE A 174 8.08 -7.14 31.74
C ILE A 174 8.77 -7.68 30.47
N ASN A 175 8.99 -6.82 29.48
CA ASN A 175 9.75 -7.19 28.28
C ASN A 175 11.28 -7.11 28.52
N ASN A 176 11.72 -6.47 29.61
CA ASN A 176 13.13 -6.33 29.97
C ASN A 176 13.60 -7.55 30.79
N ILE A 177 14.49 -8.37 30.21
CA ILE A 177 15.04 -9.59 30.85
C ILE A 177 15.65 -9.30 32.23
N PRO A 178 16.51 -8.28 32.42
CA PRO A 178 17.00 -7.90 33.74
C PRO A 178 15.88 -7.62 34.76
N TYR A 179 14.84 -6.87 34.38
CA TYR A 179 13.71 -6.61 35.27
C TYR A 179 12.94 -7.89 35.61
N MET A 180 12.68 -8.75 34.62
CA MET A 180 11.99 -10.03 34.84
C MET A 180 12.73 -10.95 35.81
N ASN A 181 14.07 -10.95 35.78
CA ASN A 181 14.87 -11.69 36.75
C ASN A 181 14.70 -11.14 38.17
N VAL A 182 14.81 -9.82 38.34
CA VAL A 182 14.63 -9.15 39.64
C VAL A 182 13.21 -9.35 40.16
N LEU A 183 12.19 -9.23 39.29
CA LEU A 183 10.79 -9.47 39.64
C LEU A 183 10.60 -10.92 40.10
N SER A 184 11.13 -11.89 39.35
CA SER A 184 11.01 -13.30 39.69
C SER A 184 11.66 -13.64 41.03
N GLU A 185 12.83 -13.07 41.30
CA GLU A 185 13.51 -13.20 42.58
C GLU A 185 12.70 -12.54 43.72
N GLY A 186 12.14 -11.35 43.51
CA GLY A 186 11.26 -10.69 44.47
C GLY A 186 10.00 -11.51 44.79
N ILE A 187 9.38 -12.12 43.77
CA ILE A 187 8.22 -13.02 43.96
C ILE A 187 8.64 -14.27 44.75
N SER A 188 9.83 -14.82 44.51
CA SER A 188 10.38 -15.92 45.30
C SER A 188 10.56 -15.52 46.77
N LEU A 189 11.11 -14.35 47.05
CA LEU A 189 11.24 -13.83 48.42
C LEU A 189 9.87 -13.63 49.10
N PHE A 190 8.89 -13.11 48.36
CA PHE A 190 7.51 -12.94 48.84
C PHE A 190 6.88 -14.29 49.20
N THR A 191 6.90 -15.26 48.29
CA THR A 191 6.36 -16.60 48.55
C THR A 191 7.07 -17.31 49.70
N GLN A 192 8.38 -17.11 49.84
CA GLN A 192 9.15 -17.63 50.98
C GLN A 192 8.73 -17.01 52.32
N ASN A 193 8.39 -15.73 52.35
CA ASN A 193 7.89 -15.05 53.54
C ASN A 193 6.50 -15.56 53.95
N TYR A 194 5.69 -16.00 52.98
CA TYR A 194 4.34 -16.53 53.19
C TYR A 194 4.24 -18.05 52.99
N LYS A 195 5.31 -18.82 53.28
CA LYS A 195 5.41 -20.29 53.05
C LYS A 195 4.22 -21.13 53.51
N LYS A 196 3.51 -20.71 54.57
CA LYS A 196 2.35 -21.43 55.12
C LYS A 196 1.03 -21.11 54.41
N ASP A 197 0.99 -20.01 53.66
CA ASP A 197 -0.16 -19.60 52.88
C ASP A 197 -0.12 -20.22 51.47
N LYS A 198 -0.78 -21.38 51.34
CA LYS A 198 -0.89 -22.10 50.06
C LYS A 198 -1.55 -21.26 48.97
N ARG A 199 -2.41 -20.30 49.33
CA ARG A 199 -3.08 -19.42 48.37
C ARG A 199 -2.08 -18.43 47.79
N ILE A 200 -1.29 -17.75 48.62
CA ILE A 200 -0.25 -16.81 48.14
C ILE A 200 0.78 -17.52 47.26
N TYR A 201 1.17 -18.74 47.63
CA TYR A 201 2.06 -19.54 46.80
C TYR A 201 1.47 -19.82 45.41
N LYS A 202 0.22 -20.29 45.36
CA LYS A 202 -0.48 -20.58 44.11
C LYS A 202 -0.66 -19.32 43.26
N GLU A 203 -1.20 -18.24 43.83
CA GLU A 203 -1.40 -16.96 43.13
C GLU A 203 -0.08 -16.42 42.57
N SER A 204 1.00 -16.42 43.35
CA SER A 204 2.31 -15.93 42.91
C SER A 204 2.91 -16.78 41.78
N SER A 205 2.71 -18.10 41.81
CA SER A 205 3.11 -19.00 40.73
C SER A 205 2.32 -18.75 39.45
N GLU A 206 1.01 -18.48 39.56
CA GLU A 206 0.16 -18.11 38.42
C GLU A 206 0.62 -16.77 37.82
N ILE A 207 0.98 -15.78 38.64
CA ILE A 207 1.49 -14.48 38.17
C ILE A 207 2.85 -14.61 37.49
N LEU A 208 3.78 -15.44 38.01
CA LEU A 208 5.05 -15.71 37.34
C LEU A 208 4.84 -16.32 35.95
N MET A 209 3.95 -17.31 35.84
CA MET A 209 3.60 -17.93 34.57
C MET A 209 2.99 -16.92 33.61
N LEU A 210 2.06 -16.09 34.09
CA LEU A 210 1.46 -15.01 33.31
C LEU A 210 2.52 -14.04 32.78
N ASN A 211 3.47 -13.60 33.62
CA ASN A 211 4.54 -12.69 33.18
C ASN A 211 5.44 -13.30 32.10
N VAL A 212 5.78 -14.59 32.22
CA VAL A 212 6.57 -15.29 31.19
C VAL A 212 5.81 -15.35 29.86
N LYS A 213 4.50 -15.65 29.92
CA LYS A 213 3.66 -15.71 28.73
C LYS A 213 3.47 -14.33 28.10
N LEU A 214 3.21 -13.29 28.91
CA LEU A 214 3.09 -11.90 28.46
C LEU A 214 4.40 -11.40 27.83
N SER A 215 5.55 -11.68 28.45
CA SER A 215 6.86 -11.35 27.89
C SER A 215 7.09 -12.02 26.53
N SER A 216 6.71 -13.30 26.40
CA SER A 216 6.81 -14.02 25.12
C SER A 216 5.87 -13.42 24.06
N PHE A 217 4.61 -13.16 24.41
CA PHE A 217 3.63 -12.51 23.55
C PHE A 217 4.13 -11.14 23.09
N ASN A 218 4.56 -10.28 24.01
CA ASN A 218 5.05 -8.95 23.70
C ASN A 218 6.30 -8.98 22.82
N LYS A 219 7.22 -9.91 23.03
CA LYS A 219 8.40 -10.08 22.18
C LYS A 219 8.01 -10.43 20.74
N GLU A 220 7.04 -11.32 20.56
CA GLU A 220 6.54 -11.69 19.23
C GLU A 220 5.79 -10.52 18.58
N ILE A 221 5.02 -9.75 19.35
CA ILE A 221 4.37 -8.52 18.90
C ILE A 221 5.40 -7.46 18.50
N GLU A 222 6.43 -7.19 19.31
CA GLU A 222 7.51 -6.24 19.02
C GLU A 222 8.32 -6.60 17.77
N MET A 223 8.47 -7.88 17.45
CA MET A 223 9.13 -8.31 16.21
C MET A 223 8.36 -7.93 14.94
N ILE A 224 7.04 -7.78 15.04
CA ILE A 224 6.19 -7.26 13.96
C ILE A 224 6.02 -5.74 14.10
N ASN A 225 5.90 -5.27 15.34
CA ASN A 225 5.50 -3.92 15.69
C ASN A 225 6.66 -2.95 15.53
N ASN A 226 6.74 -2.36 14.34
CA ASN A 226 7.31 -1.04 14.17
C ASN A 226 6.20 -0.08 13.71
N SER A 227 5.11 0.01 14.49
CA SER A 227 3.97 0.90 14.22
C SER A 227 4.38 2.33 13.91
N GLU A 228 5.45 2.83 14.55
CA GLU A 228 6.04 4.12 14.23
C GLU A 228 6.67 4.14 12.82
N ALA A 229 7.40 3.10 12.42
CA ALA A 229 7.91 3.02 11.05
C ALA A 229 6.80 2.86 10.00
N LEU A 230 5.69 2.18 10.33
CA LEU A 230 4.54 2.12 9.42
C LEU A 230 3.88 3.49 9.28
N LYS A 231 3.68 4.19 10.39
CA LYS A 231 3.18 5.57 10.40
C LYS A 231 4.06 6.48 9.54
N VAL A 232 5.38 6.48 9.77
CA VAL A 232 6.34 7.25 8.97
C VAL A 232 6.28 6.86 7.50
N ALA A 233 6.14 5.57 7.17
CA ALA A 233 6.02 5.12 5.78
C ALA A 233 4.74 5.65 5.10
N ILE A 234 3.60 5.61 5.80
CA ILE A 234 2.31 6.13 5.30
C ILE A 234 2.38 7.66 5.13
N GLU A 235 2.94 8.37 6.11
CA GLU A 235 3.11 9.84 6.06
C GLU A 235 4.02 10.25 4.89
N ASN A 236 5.15 9.57 4.72
CA ASN A 236 6.07 9.80 3.61
C ASN A 236 5.40 9.51 2.25
N TYR A 237 4.70 8.38 2.14
CA TYR A 237 3.94 8.04 0.94
C TYR A 237 2.88 9.10 0.62
N THR A 238 2.14 9.56 1.63
CA THR A 238 1.12 10.61 1.47
C THR A 238 1.73 11.93 1.02
N GLY A 239 2.92 12.28 1.53
CA GLY A 239 3.67 13.46 1.09
C GLY A 239 4.08 13.36 -0.39
N ILE A 240 4.67 12.24 -0.80
CA ILE A 240 5.07 11.98 -2.20
C ILE A 240 3.85 11.97 -3.12
N TYR A 241 2.78 11.30 -2.71
CA TYR A 241 1.51 11.25 -3.44
C TYR A 241 0.97 12.65 -3.70
N ASN A 242 0.89 13.48 -2.65
CA ASN A 242 0.38 14.85 -2.76
C ASN A 242 1.25 15.70 -3.70
N ALA A 243 2.57 15.52 -3.69
CA ALA A 243 3.46 16.27 -4.58
C ALA A 243 3.19 15.94 -6.06
N VAL A 244 3.08 14.65 -6.42
CA VAL A 244 2.77 14.24 -7.79
C VAL A 244 1.34 14.60 -8.18
N LEU A 245 0.40 14.51 -7.23
CA LEU A 245 -0.97 14.96 -7.45
C LEU A 245 -0.98 16.46 -7.79
N ASP A 246 -0.33 17.28 -6.97
CA ASP A 246 -0.28 18.74 -7.13
C ASP A 246 0.35 19.13 -8.47
N GLU A 247 1.43 18.45 -8.88
CA GLU A 247 2.03 18.65 -10.19
C GLU A 247 1.04 18.32 -11.33
N ASN A 248 0.36 17.17 -11.26
CA ASN A 248 -0.57 16.76 -12.32
C ASN A 248 -1.81 17.65 -12.40
N ILE A 249 -2.41 18.05 -11.28
CA ILE A 249 -3.59 18.93 -11.29
C ILE A 249 -3.24 20.33 -11.82
N GLU A 250 -2.04 20.83 -11.53
CA GLU A 250 -1.57 22.11 -12.07
C GLU A 250 -1.50 22.06 -13.60
N ARG A 251 -0.92 20.99 -14.16
CA ARG A 251 -0.84 20.77 -15.61
C ARG A 251 -2.20 20.65 -16.29
N LEU A 252 -3.17 20.07 -15.60
CA LEU A 252 -4.55 19.91 -16.10
C LEU A 252 -5.43 21.15 -15.90
N GLY A 253 -4.92 22.20 -15.22
CA GLY A 253 -5.73 23.34 -14.81
C GLY A 253 -6.93 22.91 -13.95
N GLU A 254 -6.72 21.96 -13.04
CA GLU A 254 -7.71 21.46 -12.11
C GLU A 254 -7.40 21.91 -10.68
N SER A 255 -8.42 22.13 -9.86
CA SER A 255 -8.20 22.53 -8.48
C SER A 255 -8.10 21.31 -7.56
N LYS A 256 -7.17 21.37 -6.59
CA LYS A 256 -7.01 20.31 -5.58
C LYS A 256 -8.32 20.00 -4.88
N GLY A 257 -9.06 21.04 -4.48
CA GLY A 257 -10.35 20.89 -3.80
C GLY A 257 -11.41 20.16 -4.62
N ARG A 258 -11.41 20.31 -5.96
CA ARG A 258 -12.31 19.54 -6.83
C ARG A 258 -11.82 18.10 -7.02
N PHE A 259 -10.52 17.90 -7.17
CA PHE A 259 -9.91 16.59 -7.33
C PHE A 259 -10.06 15.70 -6.09
N THR A 260 -9.96 16.29 -4.91
CA THR A 260 -10.08 15.57 -3.63
C THR A 260 -11.51 15.49 -3.11
N LYS A 261 -12.49 16.10 -3.79
CA LYS A 261 -13.88 16.09 -3.35
C LYS A 261 -14.43 14.66 -3.36
N PRO A 262 -15.08 14.20 -2.29
CA PRO A 262 -15.80 12.93 -2.31
C PRO A 262 -16.88 12.94 -3.39
N LEU A 263 -16.91 11.88 -4.20
CA LEU A 263 -17.91 11.66 -5.25
C LEU A 263 -18.93 10.67 -4.70
N TYR A 264 -20.19 11.10 -4.57
CA TYR A 264 -21.20 10.35 -3.81
C TYR A 264 -22.05 9.45 -4.69
N SER A 265 -22.07 9.67 -6.01
CA SER A 265 -22.80 8.86 -6.98
C SER A 265 -21.90 8.37 -8.12
N ALA A 266 -22.22 7.20 -8.66
CA ALA A 266 -21.54 6.64 -9.83
C ALA A 266 -21.65 7.55 -11.06
N MET A 267 -22.73 8.33 -11.16
CA MET A 267 -22.94 9.29 -12.24
C MET A 267 -21.99 10.48 -12.11
N GLU A 268 -21.92 11.13 -10.94
CA GLU A 268 -20.97 12.22 -10.68
C GLU A 268 -19.52 11.75 -10.86
N GLU A 269 -19.20 10.53 -10.43
CA GLU A 269 -17.87 9.95 -10.61
C GLU A 269 -17.53 9.77 -12.09
N SER A 270 -18.45 9.20 -12.87
CA SER A 270 -18.27 9.01 -14.32
C SER A 270 -18.11 10.34 -15.07
N GLU A 271 -18.96 11.33 -14.78
CA GLU A 271 -18.89 12.66 -15.41
C GLU A 271 -17.57 13.37 -15.11
N TYR A 272 -17.12 13.31 -13.86
CA TYR A 272 -15.86 13.94 -13.48
C TYR A 272 -14.65 13.23 -14.09
N MET A 273 -14.65 11.90 -14.11
CA MET A 273 -13.59 11.14 -14.79
C MET A 273 -13.53 11.43 -16.28
N ASN A 274 -14.67 11.57 -16.95
CA ASN A 274 -14.70 11.98 -18.36
C ASN A 274 -14.14 13.39 -18.56
N THR A 275 -14.44 14.31 -17.64
CA THR A 275 -13.83 15.65 -17.63
C THR A 275 -12.30 15.57 -17.54
N LEU A 276 -11.78 14.75 -16.62
CA LEU A 276 -10.33 14.55 -16.46
C LEU A 276 -9.70 13.89 -17.69
N LYS A 277 -10.36 12.92 -18.31
CA LYS A 277 -9.90 12.29 -19.57
C LYS A 277 -9.76 13.33 -20.69
N LEU A 278 -10.74 14.23 -20.83
CA LEU A 278 -10.70 15.29 -21.83
C LEU A 278 -9.57 16.29 -21.55
N LYS A 279 -9.40 16.71 -20.31
CA LYS A 279 -8.30 17.60 -19.91
C LYS A 279 -6.93 16.97 -20.16
N ALA A 280 -6.76 15.69 -19.83
CA ALA A 280 -5.53 14.95 -20.07
C ALA A 280 -5.21 14.83 -21.57
N ALA A 281 -6.21 14.55 -22.41
CA ALA A 281 -6.04 14.53 -23.86
C ALA A 281 -5.65 15.90 -24.41
N GLN A 282 -6.35 16.96 -23.99
CA GLN A 282 -6.02 18.33 -24.39
C GLN A 282 -4.61 18.72 -23.98
N TYR A 283 -4.16 18.33 -22.79
CA TYR A 283 -2.81 18.60 -22.33
C TYR A 283 -1.76 17.95 -23.23
N VAL A 284 -1.92 16.65 -23.55
CA VAL A 284 -1.00 15.94 -24.44
C VAL A 284 -0.97 16.56 -25.84
N GLU A 285 -2.14 16.89 -26.39
CA GLU A 285 -2.27 17.54 -27.70
C GLU A 285 -1.59 18.91 -27.73
N ASN A 286 -1.83 19.76 -26.72
CA ASN A 286 -1.21 21.07 -26.61
C ASN A 286 0.31 20.96 -26.53
N LYS A 287 0.84 20.02 -25.73
CA LYS A 287 2.29 19.80 -25.64
C LYS A 287 2.89 19.37 -26.97
N ARG A 288 2.24 18.48 -27.71
CA ARG A 288 2.67 18.09 -29.07
C ARG A 288 2.75 19.32 -29.98
N ASN A 289 1.72 20.16 -29.96
CA ASN A 289 1.62 21.33 -30.83
C ASN A 289 2.62 22.43 -30.46
N ASP A 290 2.88 22.62 -29.17
CA ASP A 290 3.83 23.62 -28.67
C ASP A 290 5.29 23.21 -28.90
N ASN A 291 5.61 21.90 -28.83
CA ASN A 291 6.97 21.40 -29.00
C ASN A 291 7.02 20.00 -29.64
N ILE A 292 6.83 19.94 -30.96
CA ILE A 292 6.82 18.70 -31.76
C ILE A 292 8.05 17.80 -31.51
N ARG A 293 9.22 18.37 -31.18
CA ARG A 293 10.46 17.59 -30.98
C ARG A 293 10.62 16.99 -29.59
N ASN A 294 10.08 17.63 -28.55
CA ASN A 294 10.38 17.24 -27.15
C ASN A 294 9.15 17.11 -26.23
N TRP A 295 7.93 17.17 -26.77
CA TRP A 295 6.69 17.05 -26.00
C TRP A 295 6.59 15.76 -25.15
N LYS A 296 7.21 14.68 -25.61
CA LYS A 296 7.20 13.37 -24.93
C LYS A 296 7.90 13.38 -23.57
N THR A 297 8.96 14.16 -23.42
CA THR A 297 9.80 14.16 -22.21
C THR A 297 9.03 14.62 -20.98
N GLU A 298 8.20 15.64 -21.12
CA GLU A 298 7.37 16.16 -20.03
C GLU A 298 6.28 15.14 -19.65
N ILE A 299 5.62 14.53 -20.62
CA ILE A 299 4.60 13.51 -20.36
C ILE A 299 5.23 12.27 -19.71
N ASN A 300 6.39 11.81 -20.18
CA ASN A 300 7.11 10.69 -19.59
C ASN A 300 7.49 10.98 -18.13
N THR A 301 7.87 12.21 -17.80
CA THR A 301 8.19 12.60 -16.42
C THR A 301 6.97 12.46 -15.51
N LEU A 302 5.79 12.90 -15.98
CA LEU A 302 4.53 12.77 -15.24
C LEU A 302 4.12 11.30 -15.10
N LEU A 303 4.18 10.53 -16.19
CA LEU A 303 3.85 9.10 -16.19
C LEU A 303 4.75 8.31 -15.22
N ASN A 304 6.06 8.54 -15.27
CA ASN A 304 7.02 7.88 -14.39
C ASN A 304 6.77 8.21 -12.92
N SER A 305 6.37 9.45 -12.62
CA SER A 305 6.06 9.88 -11.25
C SER A 305 4.81 9.17 -10.70
N VAL A 306 3.75 9.04 -11.52
CA VAL A 306 2.55 8.28 -11.15
C VAL A 306 2.86 6.78 -11.02
N GLN A 307 3.65 6.23 -11.93
CA GLN A 307 4.06 4.82 -11.86
C GLN A 307 4.84 4.52 -10.57
N LYS A 308 5.77 5.39 -10.19
CA LYS A 308 6.53 5.22 -8.94
C LYS A 308 5.60 5.18 -7.73
N ILE A 309 4.62 6.09 -7.66
CA ILE A 309 3.61 6.08 -6.59
C ILE A 309 2.85 4.75 -6.56
N ASN A 310 2.42 4.23 -7.70
CA ASN A 310 1.70 2.96 -7.74
C ASN A 310 2.54 1.80 -7.18
N VAL A 311 3.83 1.75 -7.52
CA VAL A 311 4.76 0.74 -7.00
C VAL A 311 4.94 0.90 -5.49
N ASP A 312 5.27 2.11 -5.03
CA ASP A 312 5.47 2.42 -3.62
C ASP A 312 4.20 2.09 -2.79
N PHE A 313 3.02 2.37 -3.35
CA PHE A 313 1.74 2.03 -2.73
C PHE A 313 1.51 0.51 -2.63
N ALA A 314 1.80 -0.22 -3.70
CA ALA A 314 1.65 -1.68 -3.73
C ALA A 314 2.55 -2.34 -2.69
N GLU A 315 3.81 -1.90 -2.60
CA GLU A 315 4.77 -2.37 -1.60
C GLU A 315 4.28 -2.07 -0.18
N LEU A 316 3.76 -0.86 0.07
CA LEU A 316 3.20 -0.48 1.35
C LEU A 316 1.98 -1.34 1.72
N ALA A 317 1.05 -1.53 0.79
CA ALA A 317 -0.14 -2.37 1.00
C ALA A 317 0.24 -3.84 1.26
N LEU A 318 1.22 -4.39 0.53
CA LEU A 318 1.74 -5.74 0.74
C LEU A 318 2.38 -5.88 2.12
N LYS A 319 3.22 -4.93 2.51
CA LYS A 319 3.87 -4.92 3.82
C LYS A 319 2.84 -4.92 4.94
N VAL A 320 1.86 -3.99 4.90
CA VAL A 320 0.80 -3.92 5.91
C VAL A 320 0.00 -5.21 5.95
N THR A 321 -0.36 -5.77 4.80
CA THR A 321 -1.10 -7.04 4.74
C THR A 321 -0.32 -8.18 5.40
N ASN A 322 0.99 -8.27 5.16
CA ASN A 322 1.84 -9.28 5.77
C ASN A 322 1.95 -9.09 7.29
N ASP A 323 2.10 -7.86 7.75
CA ASP A 323 2.16 -7.53 9.17
C ASP A 323 0.83 -7.91 9.86
N LEU A 324 -0.32 -7.55 9.28
CA LEU A 324 -1.65 -7.92 9.80
C LEU A 324 -1.85 -9.44 9.87
N LYS A 325 -1.40 -10.20 8.86
CA LYS A 325 -1.43 -11.67 8.88
C LYS A 325 -0.51 -12.26 9.95
N ALA A 326 0.66 -11.67 10.17
CA ALA A 326 1.57 -12.07 11.23
C ALA A 326 0.92 -11.85 12.61
N TYR A 327 0.23 -10.72 12.83
CA TYR A 327 -0.57 -10.50 14.04
C TYR A 327 -1.68 -11.53 14.21
N GLN A 328 -2.39 -11.87 13.13
CA GLN A 328 -3.44 -12.89 13.17
C GLN A 328 -2.89 -14.23 13.66
N ASN A 329 -1.69 -14.61 13.21
CA ASN A 329 -1.02 -15.83 13.66
C ASN A 329 -0.67 -15.79 15.16
N ILE A 330 -0.17 -14.67 15.67
CA ILE A 330 0.08 -14.50 17.10
C ILE A 330 -1.22 -14.59 17.91
N ILE A 331 -2.26 -13.86 17.50
CA ILE A 331 -3.57 -13.91 18.17
C ILE A 331 -4.08 -15.36 18.21
N ASN A 332 -4.04 -16.08 17.09
CA ASN A 332 -4.47 -17.48 17.02
C ASN A 332 -3.67 -18.41 17.95
N LYS A 333 -2.36 -18.18 18.09
CA LYS A 333 -1.49 -18.94 18.99
C LYS A 333 -1.85 -18.73 20.46
N TYR A 334 -2.11 -17.49 20.88
CA TYR A 334 -2.31 -17.14 22.29
C TYR A 334 -3.79 -17.15 22.73
N LYS A 335 -4.76 -17.06 21.81
CA LYS A 335 -6.20 -16.98 22.18
C LYS A 335 -6.77 -18.22 22.86
N GLN A 336 -6.14 -19.38 22.64
CA GLN A 336 -6.53 -20.64 23.28
C GLN A 336 -5.91 -20.82 24.68
N ASP A 337 -4.97 -19.95 25.06
CA ASP A 337 -4.36 -19.99 26.38
C ASP A 337 -5.37 -19.49 27.43
N LEU A 338 -5.56 -20.29 28.49
CA LEU A 338 -6.50 -19.99 29.57
C LEU A 338 -6.22 -18.65 30.25
N ASP A 339 -4.97 -18.21 30.30
CA ASP A 339 -4.57 -16.95 30.96
C ASP A 339 -4.89 -15.72 30.09
N PHE A 340 -5.11 -15.91 28.79
CA PHE A 340 -5.48 -14.84 27.85
C PHE A 340 -6.94 -14.89 27.41
N LYS A 341 -7.72 -15.86 27.90
CA LYS A 341 -9.08 -16.11 27.43
C LYS A 341 -9.94 -14.84 27.52
N GLY A 342 -10.50 -14.44 26.38
CA GLY A 342 -11.38 -13.26 26.25
C GLY A 342 -10.67 -11.92 26.07
N ARG A 343 -9.34 -11.84 26.20
CA ARG A 343 -8.58 -10.59 25.96
C ARG A 343 -8.42 -10.23 24.49
N PHE A 344 -8.51 -11.24 23.62
CA PHE A 344 -8.26 -11.08 22.19
C PHE A 344 -9.49 -10.67 21.38
N ASN A 345 -10.70 -10.71 21.94
CA ASN A 345 -11.94 -10.55 21.16
C ASN A 345 -12.01 -9.22 20.40
N ASP A 346 -11.62 -8.12 21.05
CA ASP A 346 -11.68 -6.78 20.42
C ASP A 346 -10.57 -6.62 19.38
N ALA A 347 -9.35 -7.07 19.69
CA ALA A 347 -8.23 -7.06 18.75
C ALA A 347 -8.49 -7.97 17.53
N GLU A 348 -9.11 -9.14 17.71
CA GLU A 348 -9.47 -10.07 16.63
C GLU A 348 -10.53 -9.47 15.72
N ARG A 349 -11.62 -8.91 16.27
CA ARG A 349 -12.64 -8.21 15.48
C ARG A 349 -12.07 -7.01 14.72
N SER A 350 -11.23 -6.21 15.39
CA SER A 350 -10.58 -5.06 14.76
C SER A 350 -9.68 -5.52 13.61
N LEU A 351 -8.87 -6.55 13.84
CA LEU A 351 -7.98 -7.12 12.82
C LEU A 351 -8.75 -7.70 11.63
N GLU A 352 -9.81 -8.47 11.86
CA GLU A 352 -10.65 -9.03 10.79
C GLU A 352 -11.30 -7.94 9.95
N ASN A 353 -11.79 -6.87 10.58
CA ASN A 353 -12.35 -5.71 9.88
C ASN A 353 -11.30 -5.00 9.02
N ILE A 354 -10.07 -4.86 9.53
CA ILE A 354 -8.96 -4.24 8.81
C ILE A 354 -8.53 -5.11 7.63
N ILE A 355 -8.28 -6.41 7.85
CA ILE A 355 -7.90 -7.37 6.79
C ILE A 355 -8.98 -7.41 5.71
N SER A 356 -10.25 -7.57 6.09
CA SER A 356 -11.35 -7.61 5.12
C SER A 356 -11.47 -6.30 4.34
N GLY A 357 -11.23 -5.16 4.99
CA GLY A 357 -11.18 -3.85 4.33
C GLY A 357 -10.01 -3.74 3.35
N PHE A 358 -8.83 -4.22 3.72
CA PHE A 358 -7.66 -4.27 2.84
C PHE A 358 -7.88 -5.20 1.65
N GLU A 359 -8.28 -6.46 1.88
CA GLU A 359 -8.46 -7.46 0.82
C GLU A 359 -9.57 -7.07 -0.16
N LYS A 360 -10.63 -6.40 0.32
CA LYS A 360 -11.71 -5.89 -0.53
C LYS A 360 -11.26 -4.76 -1.46
N ASN A 361 -10.41 -3.85 -0.96
CA ASN A 361 -9.98 -2.67 -1.71
C ASN A 361 -8.66 -2.89 -2.47
N PHE A 362 -7.89 -3.90 -2.07
CA PHE A 362 -6.60 -4.31 -2.63
C PHE A 362 -6.52 -5.83 -2.77
N PRO A 363 -7.33 -6.47 -3.63
CA PRO A 363 -7.15 -7.87 -3.93
C PRO A 363 -5.73 -8.08 -4.50
N ILE A 364 -4.85 -8.70 -3.71
CA ILE A 364 -3.50 -9.05 -4.10
C ILE A 364 -3.61 -10.23 -5.08
N ASN A 365 -3.59 -9.96 -6.37
CA ASN A 365 -3.26 -10.98 -7.36
C ASN A 365 -1.74 -11.08 -7.45
N ASN A 366 -1.18 -12.26 -7.17
CA ASN A 366 0.25 -12.61 -7.20
C ASN A 366 0.92 -12.50 -8.60
N LYS A 367 0.40 -11.67 -9.51
CA LYS A 367 0.95 -11.45 -10.86
C LYS A 367 1.32 -9.99 -11.03
N ILE A 368 2.41 -9.58 -10.36
CA ILE A 368 3.15 -8.41 -10.79
C ILE A 368 4.35 -8.95 -11.56
N ASP A 369 4.25 -8.98 -12.89
CA ASP A 369 5.35 -9.37 -13.76
C ASP A 369 6.17 -8.12 -14.11
N TYR A 370 7.32 -7.98 -13.45
CA TYR A 370 8.25 -6.86 -13.62
C TYR A 370 9.12 -6.99 -14.89
N SER A 371 9.00 -8.08 -15.66
CA SER A 371 9.99 -8.44 -16.70
C SER A 371 9.88 -7.67 -18.03
N LEU A 372 8.89 -6.79 -18.20
CA LEU A 372 8.63 -6.09 -19.48
C LEU A 372 9.13 -4.64 -19.58
N TYR A 373 9.78 -4.08 -18.55
CA TYR A 373 9.91 -2.61 -18.40
C TYR A 373 11.33 -2.03 -18.38
N LEU A 374 12.31 -2.74 -18.92
CA LEU A 374 13.64 -2.18 -19.15
C LEU A 374 14.04 -2.39 -20.60
N THR A 375 13.47 -1.61 -21.53
CA THR A 375 14.19 -1.22 -22.73
C THR A 375 13.54 0.00 -23.38
N PRO A 376 14.33 1.01 -23.80
CA PRO A 376 13.86 2.18 -24.53
C PRO A 376 13.10 1.87 -25.82
#